data_AF-A0A356DYD8-F1
#
_entry.id   AF-A0A356DYD8-F1
#
_cell.length_a   1.000
_cell.length_b   1.000
_cell.length_c   1.000
_cell.angle_alpha   90.00
_cell.angle_beta   90.00
_cell.angle_gamma   90.00
#
_symmetry.space_group_name_H-M   'P 1'
#
loop_
_entity.id
_entity.type
_entity.pdbx_description
1 polymer ?
#
loop_
_entity_poly.entity_id
_entity_poly.type
_entity_poly.pdbx_seq_one_letter_code
_entity_poly.pdbx_strand_id
1 'polypeptide(L)'
;MRELTQRQKDVASFISAFIKQNNYAPSVRDIADNFKFSVKAAHDHLKALEAKQVIKTTGGISRSIEVIGQEFFPREELIQIPVIGSIAAGKPLMSEENTEYMLNLPATMLRNVRNTYFALKIRGESMIEEGIYDGDIAIIKKCEVADTGEIV
;
A
#
# COMPACT_ATOMS: atom_id res chain seq x y z
N MET A 1 -7.08 25.62 -14.55
CA MET A 1 -5.99 24.64 -14.39
C MET A 1 -5.59 24.15 -15.78
N ARG A 2 -4.31 24.17 -16.15
CA ARG A 2 -3.89 23.70 -17.49
C ARG A 2 -3.90 22.17 -17.50
N GLU A 3 -4.78 21.58 -18.30
CA GLU A 3 -4.93 20.14 -18.44
C GLU A 3 -3.62 19.47 -18.85
N LEU A 4 -3.37 18.26 -18.34
CA LEU A 4 -2.21 17.44 -18.70
C LEU A 4 -2.39 16.88 -20.12
N THR A 5 -1.32 16.94 -20.92
CA THR A 5 -1.32 16.20 -22.18
C THR A 5 -1.28 14.70 -21.90
N GLN A 6 -1.71 13.87 -22.86
CA GLN A 6 -1.70 12.41 -22.68
C GLN A 6 -0.31 11.92 -22.24
N ARG A 7 0.75 12.40 -22.89
CA ARG A 7 2.12 12.00 -22.55
C ARG A 7 2.55 12.43 -21.15
N GLN A 8 2.05 13.57 -20.66
CA GLN A 8 2.31 14.00 -19.28
C GLN A 8 1.56 13.12 -18.27
N LYS A 9 0.32 12.73 -18.57
CA LYS A 9 -0.43 11.75 -17.76
C LYS A 9 0.33 10.43 -17.69
N ASP A 10 0.80 9.92 -18.84
CA ASP A 10 1.57 8.67 -18.90
C ASP A 10 2.83 8.73 -18.01
N VAL A 11 3.60 9.83 -18.06
CA VAL A 11 4.79 10.03 -17.22
C VAL A 11 4.43 10.11 -15.74
N ALA A 12 3.38 10.83 -15.37
CA ALA A 12 2.93 10.93 -13.98
C ALA A 12 2.44 9.58 -13.44
N SER A 13 1.68 8.82 -14.24
CA SER A 13 1.26 7.45 -13.91
C SER A 13 2.45 6.49 -13.74
N PHE A 14 3.46 6.60 -14.61
CA PHE A 14 4.69 5.82 -14.47
C PHE A 14 5.42 6.14 -13.15
N ILE A 15 5.58 7.42 -12.81
CA ILE A 15 6.24 7.82 -11.54
C ILE A 15 5.50 7.22 -10.34
N SER A 16 4.16 7.32 -10.34
CA SER A 16 3.32 6.75 -9.29
C SER A 16 3.49 5.24 -9.15
N ALA A 17 3.40 4.52 -10.27
CA ALA A 17 3.56 3.06 -10.30
C ALA A 17 4.97 2.64 -9.86
N PHE A 18 6.00 3.36 -10.30
CA PHE A 18 7.38 3.09 -9.94
C PHE A 18 7.60 3.25 -8.43
N ILE A 19 7.08 4.32 -7.82
CA ILE A 19 7.16 4.53 -6.37
C ILE A 19 6.44 3.40 -5.64
N LYS A 20 5.23 3.05 -6.07
CA LYS A 20 4.44 1.96 -5.46
C LYS A 20 5.14 0.60 -5.52
N GLN A 21 5.89 0.34 -6.59
CA GLN A 21 6.58 -0.95 -6.77
C GLN A 21 7.95 -1.00 -6.06
N ASN A 22 8.68 0.11 -6.01
CA ASN A 22 10.09 0.13 -5.58
C ASN A 22 10.30 0.78 -4.22
N ASN A 23 9.28 1.44 -3.65
CA ASN A 23 9.37 2.25 -2.42
C ASN A 23 10.37 3.42 -2.49
N TYR A 24 10.77 3.83 -3.70
CA TYR A 24 11.57 5.04 -3.95
C TYR A 24 11.22 5.66 -5.31
N ALA A 25 11.50 6.95 -5.47
CA ALA A 25 11.19 7.66 -6.72
C ALA A 25 12.14 7.30 -7.88
N PRO A 26 11.63 7.28 -9.13
CA PRO A 26 12.48 7.07 -10.28
C PRO A 26 13.46 8.23 -10.47
N SER A 27 14.59 7.96 -11.12
CA SER A 27 15.51 8.99 -11.61
C SER A 27 15.01 9.58 -12.95
N VAL A 28 15.58 10.72 -13.35
CA VAL A 28 15.32 11.30 -14.69
C VAL A 28 15.71 10.31 -15.81
N ARG A 29 16.76 9.49 -15.58
CA ARG A 29 17.18 8.46 -16.53
C ARG A 29 16.21 7.30 -16.57
N ASP A 30 15.69 6.85 -15.43
CA ASP A 30 14.68 5.77 -15.35
C ASP A 30 13.45 6.15 -16.21
N ILE A 31 13.01 7.41 -16.13
CA ILE A 31 11.91 7.94 -16.95
C ILE A 31 12.30 7.99 -18.43
N ALA A 32 13.50 8.49 -18.75
CA ALA A 32 13.97 8.57 -20.13
C ALA A 32 14.03 7.19 -20.79
N ASP A 33 14.57 6.20 -20.09
CA ASP A 33 14.76 4.83 -20.57
C ASP A 33 13.43 4.09 -20.76
N ASN A 34 12.47 4.32 -19.85
CA ASN A 34 11.12 3.75 -19.93
C ASN A 34 10.35 4.28 -21.15
N PHE A 35 10.38 5.59 -21.39
CA PHE A 35 9.63 6.23 -22.47
C PHE A 35 10.40 6.38 -23.78
N LYS A 36 11.65 5.91 -23.83
CA LYS A 36 12.59 6.07 -24.96
C LYS A 36 12.76 7.55 -25.35
N PHE A 37 12.92 8.39 -24.34
CA PHE A 37 13.17 9.81 -24.47
C PHE A 37 14.66 10.13 -24.36
N SER A 38 15.03 11.33 -24.82
CA SER A 38 16.26 11.94 -24.34
C SER A 38 16.11 12.38 -22.87
N VAL A 39 17.22 12.42 -22.12
CA VAL A 39 17.23 12.93 -20.74
C VAL A 39 16.65 14.35 -20.65
N LYS A 40 16.93 15.18 -21.67
CA LYS A 40 16.38 16.54 -21.77
C LYS A 40 14.85 16.53 -21.89
N ALA A 41 14.29 15.66 -22.73
CA ALA A 41 12.84 15.54 -22.89
C ALA A 41 12.15 15.03 -21.61
N ALA A 42 12.75 14.05 -20.91
CA ALA A 42 12.25 13.61 -19.61
C ALA A 42 12.23 14.75 -18.59
N HIS A 43 13.30 15.54 -18.53
CA HIS A 43 13.38 16.72 -17.66
C HIS A 43 12.33 17.80 -18.02
N ASP A 44 12.05 18.01 -19.31
CA ASP A 44 11.02 18.96 -19.75
C ASP A 44 9.61 18.50 -19.37
N HIS A 45 9.34 17.19 -19.42
CA HIS A 45 8.11 16.62 -18.88
C HIS A 45 7.98 16.82 -17.37
N LEU A 46 9.05 16.59 -16.60
CA LEU A 46 9.06 16.82 -15.15
C LEU A 46 8.78 18.29 -14.79
N LYS A 47 9.43 19.24 -15.48
CA LYS A 47 9.15 20.68 -15.31
C LYS A 47 7.70 21.03 -15.61
N ALA A 48 7.12 20.45 -16.66
CA ALA A 48 5.73 20.67 -17.00
C ALA A 48 4.76 20.10 -15.95
N LEU A 49 5.07 18.93 -15.38
CA LEU A 49 4.30 18.31 -14.30
C LEU A 49 4.39 19.12 -13.00
N GLU A 50 5.57 19.64 -12.66
CA GLU A 50 5.80 20.51 -11.49
C GLU A 50 5.06 21.85 -11.62
N ALA A 51 5.14 22.49 -12.79
CA ALA A 51 4.39 23.71 -13.09
C ALA A 51 2.87 23.52 -13.03
N LYS A 52 2.40 22.28 -13.22
CA LYS A 52 0.99 21.88 -13.12
C LYS A 52 0.61 21.32 -11.74
N GLN A 53 1.52 21.37 -10.76
CA GLN A 53 1.30 20.92 -9.38
C GLN A 53 0.92 19.43 -9.28
N VAL A 54 1.47 18.61 -10.18
CA VAL A 54 1.31 17.14 -10.12
C VAL A 54 2.42 16.51 -9.29
N ILE A 55 3.63 17.05 -9.43
CA ILE A 55 4.82 16.61 -8.70
C ILE A 55 5.55 17.81 -8.12
N LYS A 56 6.50 17.53 -7.24
CA LYS A 56 7.52 18.45 -6.76
C LYS A 56 8.87 17.77 -6.90
N THR A 57 9.89 18.54 -7.28
CA THR A 57 11.26 18.04 -7.39
C THR A 57 12.21 18.93 -6.58
N THR A 58 13.23 18.32 -5.99
CA THR A 58 14.32 19.05 -5.34
C THR A 58 15.52 19.08 -6.28
N GLY A 59 15.81 20.26 -6.82
CA GLY A 59 16.88 20.44 -7.81
C GLY A 59 18.23 19.89 -7.33
N GLY A 60 18.92 19.17 -8.20
CA GLY A 60 20.25 18.61 -7.92
C GLY A 60 20.25 17.32 -7.09
N ILE A 61 19.09 16.84 -6.64
CA ILE A 61 18.98 15.59 -5.87
C ILE A 61 18.37 14.50 -6.74
N SER A 62 19.08 13.38 -6.89
CA SER A 62 18.54 12.22 -7.60
C SER A 62 17.40 11.59 -6.78
N ARG A 63 16.36 11.07 -7.46
CA ARG A 63 15.22 10.39 -6.83
C ARG A 63 14.47 11.25 -5.80
N SER A 64 14.45 12.57 -5.97
CA SER A 64 13.73 13.50 -5.09
C SER A 64 12.32 13.85 -5.61
N ILE A 65 11.74 13.03 -6.48
CA ILE A 65 10.44 13.34 -7.07
C ILE A 65 9.36 12.96 -6.05
N GLU A 66 8.56 13.94 -5.65
CA GLU A 66 7.40 13.76 -4.78
C GLU A 66 6.13 13.95 -5.61
N VAL A 67 5.18 13.01 -5.53
CA VAL A 67 3.88 13.17 -6.19
C VAL A 67 2.94 13.90 -5.25
N ILE A 68 2.45 15.07 -5.67
CA ILE A 68 1.57 15.94 -4.87
C ILE A 68 0.15 16.02 -5.42
N GLY A 69 -0.06 15.67 -6.69
CA GLY A 69 -1.37 15.65 -7.31
C GLY A 69 -2.20 14.44 -6.87
N GLN A 70 -3.41 14.67 -6.35
CA GLN A 70 -4.27 13.60 -5.82
C GLN A 70 -4.62 12.47 -6.81
N GLU A 71 -4.68 12.79 -8.10
CA GLU A 71 -4.98 11.84 -9.19
C GLU A 71 -3.85 10.82 -9.38
N PHE A 72 -2.60 11.24 -9.19
CA PHE A 72 -1.41 10.41 -9.41
C PHE A 72 -0.76 9.98 -8.11
N PHE A 73 -1.27 10.41 -6.95
CA PHE A 73 -0.73 10.03 -5.66
C PHE A 73 -0.65 8.49 -5.59
N PRO A 74 0.52 7.91 -5.24
CA PRO A 74 0.69 6.46 -5.19
C PRO A 74 -0.13 5.90 -4.02
N ARG A 75 -1.42 5.65 -4.28
CA ARG A 75 -2.31 5.08 -3.29
C ARG A 75 -2.00 3.60 -3.16
N GLU A 76 -1.69 3.21 -1.93
CA GLU A 76 -1.77 1.82 -1.54
C GLU A 76 -3.24 1.40 -1.57
N GLU A 77 -3.47 0.18 -2.06
CA GLU A 77 -4.79 -0.41 -1.96
C GLU A 77 -5.01 -0.77 -0.50
N LEU A 78 -6.03 -0.19 0.13
CA LEU A 78 -6.37 -0.49 1.51
C LEU A 78 -7.42 -1.58 1.55
N ILE A 79 -7.24 -2.53 2.45
CA ILE A 79 -8.19 -3.60 2.73
C ILE A 79 -8.73 -3.39 4.12
N GLN A 80 -10.01 -3.68 4.29
CA GLN A 80 -10.67 -3.67 5.59
C GLN A 80 -10.73 -5.08 6.14
N ILE A 81 -10.15 -5.29 7.33
CA ILE A 81 -10.18 -6.57 8.04
C ILE A 81 -11.04 -6.39 9.30
N PRO A 82 -12.06 -7.24 9.52
CA PRO A 82 -12.86 -7.18 10.75
C PRO A 82 -12.02 -7.64 11.94
N VAL A 83 -11.98 -6.80 12.98
CA VAL A 83 -11.44 -7.17 14.30
C VAL A 83 -12.57 -7.80 15.10
N ILE A 84 -12.41 -9.06 15.47
CA ILE A 84 -13.39 -9.85 16.19
C ILE A 84 -13.07 -9.76 17.68
N GLY A 85 -14.03 -9.28 18.47
CA GLY A 85 -13.86 -9.03 19.89
C GLY A 85 -14.48 -10.13 20.75
N SER A 86 -15.81 -10.15 20.81
CA SER A 86 -16.59 -11.10 21.61
C SER A 86 -17.22 -12.15 20.71
N ILE A 87 -17.04 -13.43 21.01
CA ILE A 87 -17.68 -14.51 20.26
C ILE A 87 -19.03 -14.81 20.90
N ALA A 88 -20.11 -14.34 20.28
CA ALA A 88 -21.46 -14.70 20.71
C ALA A 88 -21.71 -16.19 20.43
N ALA A 89 -22.26 -16.90 21.41
CA ALA A 89 -22.57 -18.32 21.28
C ALA A 89 -23.58 -18.56 20.14
N GLY A 90 -23.33 -19.58 19.31
CA GLY A 90 -24.24 -20.01 18.25
C GLY A 90 -24.16 -19.22 16.95
N LYS A 91 -23.24 -18.26 16.80
CA LYS A 91 -23.03 -17.50 15.56
C LYS A 91 -21.68 -17.81 14.91
N PRO A 92 -21.58 -17.70 13.56
CA PRO A 92 -20.29 -17.82 12.88
C PRO A 92 -19.28 -16.81 13.41
N LEU A 93 -18.00 -17.18 13.45
CA LEU A 93 -16.91 -16.34 13.95
C LEU A 93 -16.93 -14.95 13.30
N MET A 94 -16.96 -14.89 11.97
CA MET A 94 -17.06 -13.66 11.17
C MET A 94 -18.52 -13.19 11.00
N SER A 95 -19.24 -12.96 12.09
CA SER A 95 -20.55 -12.30 12.05
C SER A 95 -20.41 -10.82 12.43
N GLU A 96 -21.32 -9.97 11.93
CA GLU A 96 -21.34 -8.54 12.26
C GLU A 96 -21.40 -8.31 13.78
N GLU A 97 -22.12 -9.18 14.49
CA GLU A 97 -22.26 -9.11 15.95
C GLU A 97 -20.98 -9.42 16.72
N ASN A 98 -20.09 -10.23 16.14
CA ASN A 98 -18.79 -10.51 16.76
C ASN A 98 -17.74 -9.46 16.36
N THR A 99 -18.02 -8.61 15.36
CA THR A 99 -17.09 -7.59 14.84
C THR A 99 -17.14 -6.34 15.71
N GLU A 100 -16.00 -5.96 16.28
CA GLU A 100 -15.89 -4.77 17.13
C GLU A 100 -15.61 -3.52 16.29
N TYR A 101 -14.69 -3.61 15.34
CA TYR A 101 -14.37 -2.54 14.38
C TYR A 101 -13.65 -3.09 13.13
N MET A 102 -13.51 -2.24 12.11
CA MET A 102 -12.79 -2.55 10.87
C MET A 102 -11.40 -1.93 10.91
N LEU A 103 -10.36 -2.74 10.71
CA LEU A 103 -8.97 -2.30 10.61
C LEU A 103 -8.61 -2.08 9.14
N ASN A 104 -8.16 -0.87 8.79
CA ASN A 104 -7.68 -0.55 7.43
C ASN A 104 -6.19 -0.82 7.34
N LEU A 105 -5.77 -1.65 6.40
CA LEU A 105 -4.37 -2.05 6.22
C LEU A 105 -3.97 -1.96 4.75
N PRO A 106 -2.71 -1.62 4.43
CA PRO A 106 -2.18 -1.79 3.09
C PRO A 106 -2.27 -3.24 2.63
N ALA A 107 -2.76 -3.46 1.41
CA ALA A 107 -2.85 -4.77 0.78
C ALA A 107 -1.50 -5.50 0.71
N THR A 108 -0.41 -4.73 0.67
CA THR A 108 0.97 -5.22 0.69
C THR A 108 1.36 -5.93 1.98
N MET A 109 0.64 -5.71 3.09
CA MET A 109 0.87 -6.45 4.34
C MET A 109 0.30 -7.88 4.29
N LEU A 110 -0.56 -8.20 3.33
CA LEU A 110 -1.16 -9.52 3.18
C LEU A 110 -0.43 -10.33 2.11
N ARG A 111 -0.17 -11.61 2.39
CA ARG A 111 0.45 -12.53 1.42
C ARG A 111 -0.41 -12.71 0.16
N ASN A 112 -1.73 -12.77 0.31
CA ASN A 112 -2.67 -12.87 -0.80
C ASN A 112 -4.01 -12.22 -0.44
N VAL A 113 -4.35 -11.16 -1.15
CA VAL A 113 -5.58 -10.35 -1.04
C VAL A 113 -6.88 -11.13 -1.21
N ARG A 114 -6.86 -12.26 -1.94
CA ARG A 114 -8.07 -13.05 -2.24
C ARG A 114 -8.51 -13.95 -1.09
N ASN A 115 -7.64 -14.17 -0.10
CA ASN A 115 -8.01 -14.98 1.06
C ASN A 115 -8.91 -14.17 2.00
N THR A 116 -9.71 -14.88 2.79
CA THR A 116 -10.49 -14.25 3.86
C THR A 116 -9.63 -14.11 5.11
N TYR A 117 -9.53 -12.90 5.66
CA TYR A 117 -8.81 -12.62 6.90
C TYR A 117 -9.74 -12.04 7.95
N PHE A 118 -9.37 -12.23 9.21
CA PHE A 118 -9.95 -11.55 10.37
C PHE A 118 -8.82 -11.22 11.33
N ALA A 119 -9.08 -10.30 12.26
CA ALA A 119 -8.11 -9.93 13.28
C ALA A 119 -8.65 -10.25 14.67
N LEU A 120 -7.76 -10.64 15.59
CA LEU A 120 -8.07 -10.87 17.00
C LEU A 120 -7.13 -10.05 17.87
N LYS A 121 -7.64 -9.55 19.00
CA LYS A 121 -6.81 -8.97 20.04
C LYS A 121 -6.29 -10.08 20.94
N ILE A 122 -4.97 -10.22 21.02
CA ILE A 122 -4.30 -11.21 21.86
C ILE A 122 -4.52 -10.86 23.34
N ARG A 123 -4.79 -11.90 24.14
CA ARG A 123 -4.88 -11.81 25.60
C ARG A 123 -3.96 -12.83 26.25
N GLY A 124 -3.09 -12.37 27.13
CA GLY A 124 -2.09 -13.18 27.83
C GLY A 124 -0.73 -13.24 27.13
N GLU A 125 0.19 -14.00 27.72
CA GLU A 125 1.61 -14.03 27.34
C GLU A 125 2.05 -15.39 26.80
N SER A 126 1.11 -16.27 26.42
CA SER A 126 1.42 -17.66 26.03
C SER A 126 2.30 -17.79 24.78
N MET A 127 2.41 -16.72 23.98
CA MET A 127 3.23 -16.67 22.76
C MET A 127 4.31 -15.58 22.81
N ILE A 128 4.72 -15.19 24.02
CA ILE A 128 5.74 -14.14 24.22
C ILE A 128 7.10 -14.50 23.61
N GLU A 129 7.47 -15.78 23.60
CA GLU A 129 8.72 -16.27 23.00
C GLU A 129 8.73 -16.14 21.46
N GLU A 130 7.56 -16.10 20.83
CA GLU A 130 7.37 -15.86 19.40
C GLU A 130 7.21 -14.36 19.07
N GLY A 131 7.40 -13.48 20.08
CA GLY A 131 7.25 -12.04 19.94
C GLY A 131 5.80 -11.55 19.82
N ILE A 132 4.83 -12.36 20.28
CA ILE A 132 3.41 -12.00 20.32
C ILE A 132 3.03 -11.67 21.76
N TYR A 133 2.67 -10.41 22.00
CA TYR A 133 2.45 -9.85 23.34
C TYR A 133 0.96 -9.62 23.62
N ASP A 134 0.62 -9.51 24.92
CA ASP A 134 -0.72 -9.13 25.35
C ASP A 134 -1.10 -7.77 24.75
N GLY A 135 -2.30 -7.70 24.16
CA GLY A 135 -2.82 -6.50 23.53
C GLY A 135 -2.47 -6.35 22.04
N ASP A 136 -1.59 -7.19 21.49
CA ASP A 136 -1.30 -7.21 20.06
C ASP A 136 -2.53 -7.56 19.23
N ILE A 137 -2.53 -7.13 17.97
CA ILE A 137 -3.56 -7.48 16.98
C ILE A 137 -2.98 -8.49 16.00
N ALA A 138 -3.43 -9.73 16.10
CA ALA A 138 -3.05 -10.79 15.18
C ALA A 138 -4.00 -10.83 13.99
N ILE A 139 -3.46 -10.74 12.76
CA ILE A 139 -4.21 -10.90 11.52
C ILE A 139 -4.12 -12.36 11.09
N ILE A 140 -5.27 -13.03 11.03
CA ILE A 140 -5.37 -14.47 10.84
C ILE A 140 -6.06 -14.75 9.50
N LYS A 141 -5.43 -15.61 8.70
CA LYS A 141 -6.02 -16.15 7.47
C LYS A 141 -7.00 -17.26 7.84
N LYS A 142 -8.27 -17.13 7.42
CA LYS A 142 -9.23 -18.23 7.55
C LYS A 142 -8.85 -19.36 6.59
N CYS A 143 -8.62 -20.55 7.13
CA CYS A 143 -8.37 -21.76 6.38
C CYS A 143 -8.89 -22.98 7.15
N GLU A 144 -9.13 -24.09 6.45
CA GLU A 144 -9.53 -25.36 7.06
C GLU A 144 -8.33 -26.25 7.41
N VAL A 145 -7.18 -26.00 6.79
CA VAL A 145 -5.94 -26.76 6.94
C VAL A 145 -4.79 -25.79 7.14
N ALA A 146 -3.95 -26.08 8.13
CA ALA A 146 -2.72 -25.36 8.43
C ALA A 146 -1.52 -26.28 8.18
N ASP A 147 -0.40 -25.69 7.75
CA ASP A 147 0.86 -26.40 7.53
C ASP A 147 1.62 -26.61 8.86
N THR A 148 2.51 -27.61 8.88
CA THR A 148 3.31 -27.89 10.09
C THR A 148 4.22 -26.69 10.41
N GLY A 149 4.11 -26.18 11.64
CA GLY A 149 4.85 -25.02 12.12
C GLY A 149 4.13 -23.68 11.97
N GLU A 150 2.90 -23.66 11.42
CA GLU A 150 2.05 -22.46 11.46
C GLU A 150 1.44 -22.24 12.85
N ILE A 151 1.31 -20.98 13.24
CA ILE A 151 0.61 -20.55 14.46
C ILE A 151 -0.89 -20.46 14.14
N VAL A 152 -1.72 -21.11 14.96
CA VAL A 152 -3.19 -21.25 14.77
C VAL A 152 -4.00 -20.70 15.93
#